data_AF-A0A7V2ELQ7-F1
#
_entry.id   AF-A0A7V2ELQ7-F1
#
_cell.length_a   1.000
_cell.length_b   1.000
_cell.length_c   1.000
_cell.angle_alpha   90.00
_cell.angle_beta   90.00
_cell.angle_gamma   90.00
#
_symmetry.space_group_name_H-M   'P 1'
#
loop_
_entity.id
_entity.type
_entity.pdbx_description
1 polymer ?
#
loop_
_entity_poly.entity_id
_entity_poly.type
_entity_poly.pdbx_seq_one_letter_code
_entity_poly.pdbx_strand_id
1 'polypeptide(L)'
;MRLKDLSQLFPSGYQRGACKLAGLSYRQTNLGRIPYEEVEEEEVHVEEKTYVIDVHGFLMNPDDWDEDFASHRAMESQIPDGKLTDQHWRIIRFVRAYFREFGGIPTVYRTCEEFNLEFDELESLFPDGYHRGIIKIAGLRLV
;
A
#
# COMPACT_ATOMS: atom_id res chain seq x y z
N MET A 1 30.62 24.09 9.21
CA MET A 1 29.37 24.59 8.62
C MET A 1 28.41 24.93 9.75
N ARG A 2 27.88 26.15 9.83
CA ARG A 2 26.98 26.55 10.94
C ARG A 2 25.53 26.28 10.56
N LEU A 3 24.68 25.97 11.53
CA LEU A 3 23.25 25.64 11.31
C LEU A 3 22.49 26.72 10.51
N LYS A 4 22.89 27.99 10.64
CA LYS A 4 22.31 29.12 9.89
C LYS A 4 22.63 29.08 8.39
N ASP A 5 23.72 28.42 8.00
CA ASP A 5 24.16 28.35 6.60
C ASP A 5 23.31 27.32 5.82
N LEU A 6 22.77 26.30 6.50
CA LEU A 6 21.94 25.24 5.90
C LEU A 6 20.56 25.71 5.43
N SER A 7 19.97 26.70 6.12
CA SER A 7 18.65 27.24 5.74
C SER A 7 18.69 28.05 4.44
N GLN A 8 19.85 28.57 4.03
CA GLN A 8 20.00 29.28 2.75
C GLN A 8 20.10 28.31 1.57
N LEU A 9 20.66 27.11 1.77
CA LEU A 9 20.86 26.12 0.73
C LEU A 9 19.59 25.29 0.45
N PHE A 10 18.73 25.13 1.45
CA PHE A 10 17.49 24.36 1.34
C PHE A 10 16.29 25.18 1.88
N PRO A 11 15.73 26.08 1.04
CA PRO A 11 14.66 27.00 1.45
C PRO A 11 13.38 26.31 1.95
N SER A 12 13.16 25.05 1.57
CA SER A 12 12.04 24.20 1.98
C SER A 12 12.30 23.35 3.23
N GLY A 13 13.47 23.51 3.88
CA GLY A 13 13.90 22.80 5.08
C GLY A 13 15.09 21.88 4.84
N TYR A 14 16.20 22.12 5.55
CA TYR A 14 17.47 21.39 5.37
C TYR A 14 17.39 19.90 5.73
N GLN A 15 16.50 19.54 6.66
CA GLN A 15 16.36 18.16 7.14
C GLN A 15 15.79 17.24 6.04
N ARG A 16 14.78 17.71 5.29
CA ARG A 16 14.21 16.97 4.16
C ARG A 16 15.22 16.81 3.01
N GLY A 17 15.95 17.88 2.69
CA GLY A 17 16.97 17.85 1.64
C GLY A 17 18.15 16.95 1.96
N ALA A 18 18.65 17.01 3.21
CA ALA A 18 19.75 16.17 3.68
C ALA A 18 19.36 14.68 3.75
N CYS A 19 18.17 14.36 4.27
CA CYS A 19 17.66 12.98 4.29
C CYS A 19 17.56 12.41 2.87
N LYS A 20 17.05 13.20 1.91
CA LYS A 20 16.93 12.78 0.52
C LYS A 20 18.29 12.53 -0.16
N LEU A 21 19.29 13.37 0.10
CA LEU A 21 20.66 13.16 -0.38
C LEU A 21 21.35 11.96 0.26
N ALA A 22 21.02 11.66 1.52
CA ALA A 22 21.55 10.50 2.25
C ALA A 22 20.78 9.19 1.97
N GLY A 23 19.75 9.22 1.11
CA GLY A 23 18.93 8.03 0.81
C GLY A 23 17.97 7.64 1.94
N LEU A 24 17.71 8.52 2.90
CA LEU A 24 16.83 8.29 4.04
C LEU A 24 15.45 8.94 3.82
N SER A 25 14.37 8.22 4.15
CA SER A 25 13.02 8.78 4.09
C SER A 25 12.77 9.70 5.30
N TYR A 26 12.32 10.93 5.05
CA TYR A 26 12.00 11.89 6.11
C TYR A 26 10.62 11.55 6.70
N ARG A 27 10.57 10.84 7.84
CA ARG A 27 9.36 10.75 8.66
C ARG A 27 9.28 11.99 9.54
N GLN A 28 8.27 12.81 9.28
CA GLN A 28 8.03 14.06 9.98
C GLN A 28 7.48 13.76 11.39
N THR A 29 8.36 13.43 12.32
CA THR A 29 7.98 13.42 13.74
C THR A 29 7.96 14.86 14.23
N ASN A 30 6.84 15.24 14.84
CA ASN A 30 6.65 16.53 15.51
C ASN A 30 7.83 16.81 16.46
N LEU A 31 8.66 17.79 16.11
CA LEU A 31 9.67 18.38 17.01
C LEU A 31 8.98 19.28 18.04
N GLY A 32 8.09 18.70 18.83
CA GLY A 32 7.63 19.21 20.11
C GLY A 32 8.15 18.25 21.17
N ARG A 33 8.99 18.74 22.09
CA ARG A 33 9.57 18.04 23.25
C ARG A 33 8.83 16.73 23.60
N ILE A 34 9.36 15.61 23.14
CA ILE A 34 9.06 14.31 23.71
C ILE A 34 10.13 14.13 24.81
N PRO A 35 9.75 14.01 26.09
CA PRO A 35 10.67 13.48 27.10
C PRO A 35 11.17 12.14 26.57
N TYR A 36 12.47 11.91 26.64
CA TYR A 36 13.07 10.62 26.30
C TYR A 36 12.50 9.57 27.28
N GLU A 37 11.41 8.91 26.88
CA GLU A 37 11.08 7.59 27.39
C GLU A 37 12.02 6.61 26.66
N GLU A 38 12.59 5.69 27.44
CA GLU A 38 13.46 4.62 26.94
C GLU A 38 12.71 3.85 25.85
N VAL A 39 13.08 4.08 24.59
CA VAL A 39 12.56 3.29 23.48
C VAL A 39 13.29 1.97 23.55
N GLU A 40 12.63 0.93 24.04
CA GLU A 40 13.11 -0.43 23.91
C GLU A 40 13.35 -0.69 22.42
N GLU A 41 14.60 -0.99 22.06
CA GLU A 41 14.99 -1.36 20.69
C GLU A 41 14.35 -2.70 20.37
N GLU A 42 13.08 -2.69 19.93
CA GLU A 42 12.48 -3.88 19.34
C GLU A 42 13.15 -4.14 17.99
N GLU A 43 13.95 -5.21 17.92
CA GLU A 43 14.44 -5.77 16.67
C GLU A 43 13.25 -6.27 15.84
N VAL A 44 12.68 -5.38 15.01
CA VAL A 44 11.69 -5.78 14.02
C VAL A 44 12.42 -6.50 12.89
N HIS A 45 12.43 -7.83 12.95
CA HIS A 45 12.77 -8.66 11.80
C HIS A 45 11.76 -8.42 10.68
N VAL A 46 12.10 -7.53 9.74
CA VAL A 46 11.36 -7.38 8.49
C VAL A 46 11.83 -8.48 7.56
N GLU A 47 10.98 -9.48 7.30
CA GLU A 47 11.28 -10.48 6.27
C GLU A 47 11.32 -9.81 4.90
N GLU A 48 12.50 -9.76 4.27
CA GLU A 48 12.63 -9.27 2.90
C GLU A 48 12.06 -10.31 1.92
N LYS A 49 10.75 -10.22 1.65
CA LYS A 49 10.09 -11.02 0.62
C LYS A 49 10.14 -10.32 -0.75
N THR A 50 10.50 -11.07 -1.78
CA THR A 50 10.54 -10.59 -3.17
C THR A 50 9.37 -11.17 -3.96
N TYR A 51 8.67 -10.33 -4.73
CA TYR A 51 7.52 -10.75 -5.55
C TYR A 51 7.85 -10.67 -7.03
N VAL A 52 7.48 -11.70 -7.79
CA VAL A 52 7.59 -11.70 -9.26
C VAL A 52 6.30 -11.17 -9.87
N ILE A 53 6.39 -10.06 -10.60
CA ILE A 53 5.25 -9.38 -11.22
C ILE A 53 5.43 -9.24 -12.74
N ASP A 54 4.32 -9.05 -13.45
CA ASP A 54 4.34 -8.72 -14.88
C ASP A 54 4.56 -7.20 -15.14
N VAL A 55 4.54 -6.83 -16.41
CA VAL A 55 4.75 -5.43 -16.87
C VAL A 55 3.65 -4.45 -16.41
N HIS A 56 2.50 -4.95 -15.99
CA HIS A 56 1.38 -4.17 -15.47
C HIS A 56 1.32 -4.18 -13.93
N GLY A 57 2.22 -4.93 -13.29
CA GLY A 57 2.37 -5.06 -11.85
C GLY A 57 1.43 -6.10 -11.23
N PHE A 58 0.89 -7.03 -11.99
CA PHE A 58 0.15 -8.18 -11.46
C PHE A 58 1.11 -9.28 -11.01
N LEU A 59 0.76 -9.98 -9.94
CA LEU A 59 1.55 -11.09 -9.42
C LEU A 59 1.53 -12.26 -10.41
N MET A 60 2.72 -12.81 -10.71
CA MET A 60 2.85 -13.92 -11.66
C MET A 60 2.30 -15.24 -11.09
N ASN A 61 2.49 -15.46 -9.79
CA ASN A 61 1.98 -16.61 -9.07
C ASN A 61 1.03 -16.16 -7.93
N PRO A 62 -0.29 -16.43 -8.00
CA PRO A 62 -1.25 -16.06 -6.97
C PRO A 62 -0.97 -16.61 -5.57
N ASP A 63 -0.21 -17.71 -5.46
CA ASP A 63 0.17 -18.35 -4.21
C ASP A 63 1.27 -17.59 -3.46
N ASP A 64 2.04 -16.74 -4.16
CA ASP A 64 3.08 -15.91 -3.53
C ASP A 64 2.48 -14.71 -2.77
N TRP A 65 1.18 -14.46 -2.91
CA TRP A 65 0.49 -13.34 -2.31
C TRP A 65 0.38 -13.47 -0.78
N ASP A 66 0.55 -12.34 -0.11
CA ASP A 66 0.26 -12.12 1.30
C ASP A 66 -0.27 -10.69 1.52
N GLU A 67 -0.46 -10.33 2.79
CA GLU A 67 -0.96 -9.01 3.17
C GLU A 67 0.07 -7.90 2.93
N ASP A 68 1.37 -8.22 2.94
CA ASP A 68 2.43 -7.26 2.66
C ASP A 68 2.43 -6.86 1.17
N PHE A 69 2.27 -7.83 0.26
CA PHE A 69 2.08 -7.54 -1.16
C PHE A 69 0.88 -6.61 -1.38
N ALA A 70 -0.26 -6.92 -0.77
CA ALA A 70 -1.47 -6.11 -0.90
C ALA A 70 -1.26 -4.69 -0.36
N SER A 71 -0.59 -4.57 0.79
CA SER A 71 -0.26 -3.28 1.42
C SER A 71 0.68 -2.46 0.54
N HIS A 72 1.73 -3.06 -0.02
CA HIS A 72 2.62 -2.39 -0.96
C HIS A 72 1.91 -1.93 -2.24
N ARG A 73 1.00 -2.75 -2.78
CA ARG A 73 0.19 -2.35 -3.94
C ARG A 73 -0.79 -1.23 -3.61
N ALA A 74 -1.35 -1.21 -2.41
CA ALA A 74 -2.20 -0.12 -1.96
C ALA A 74 -1.42 1.21 -1.89
N MET A 75 -0.16 1.20 -1.45
CA MET A 75 0.70 2.39 -1.41
C MET A 75 1.01 2.97 -2.80
N GLU A 76 1.06 2.12 -3.83
CA GLU A 76 1.26 2.53 -5.23
C GLU A 76 -0.04 2.92 -5.95
N SER A 77 -1.20 2.62 -5.33
CA SER A 77 -2.53 2.87 -5.89
C SER A 77 -3.07 4.25 -5.51
N GLN A 78 -4.23 4.60 -6.05
CA GLN A 78 -4.93 5.84 -5.72
C GLN A 78 -5.77 5.77 -4.43
N ILE A 79 -5.59 4.74 -3.59
CA ILE A 79 -6.30 4.60 -2.32
C ILE A 79 -5.86 5.71 -1.33
N PRO A 80 -6.80 6.40 -0.65
CA PRO A 80 -6.47 7.41 0.35
C PRO A 80 -5.47 6.91 1.40
N ASP A 81 -4.47 7.73 1.71
CA ASP A 81 -3.37 7.43 2.64
C ASP A 81 -2.53 6.18 2.30
N GLY A 82 -2.75 5.55 1.13
CA GLY A 82 -2.08 4.32 0.73
C GLY A 82 -2.40 3.14 1.66
N LYS A 83 -3.53 3.17 2.37
CA LYS A 83 -3.89 2.19 3.41
C LYS A 83 -5.20 1.48 3.10
N LEU A 84 -5.16 0.15 3.17
CA LEU A 84 -6.33 -0.70 3.04
C LEU A 84 -7.14 -0.66 4.34
N THR A 85 -8.36 -0.12 4.27
CA THR A 85 -9.35 -0.22 5.35
C THR A 85 -9.94 -1.63 5.43
N ASP A 86 -10.68 -1.94 6.51
CA ASP A 86 -11.35 -3.24 6.68
C ASP A 86 -12.27 -3.61 5.51
N GLN A 87 -12.93 -2.61 4.91
CA GLN A 87 -13.79 -2.85 3.75
C GLN A 87 -12.99 -3.29 2.52
N HIS A 88 -11.82 -2.69 2.28
CA HIS A 88 -10.94 -3.13 1.20
C HIS A 88 -10.49 -4.57 1.43
N TRP A 89 -10.07 -4.91 2.66
CA TRP A 89 -9.64 -6.25 3.01
C TRP A 89 -10.73 -7.29 2.81
N ARG A 90 -11.98 -6.99 3.20
CA ARG A 90 -13.12 -7.88 2.98
C ARG A 90 -13.31 -8.19 1.50
N ILE A 91 -13.26 -7.17 0.64
CA ILE A 91 -13.41 -7.33 -0.81
C ILE A 91 -12.24 -8.12 -1.40
N ILE A 92 -10.99 -7.77 -1.05
CA ILE A 92 -9.78 -8.48 -1.52
C ILE A 92 -9.83 -9.97 -1.13
N ARG A 93 -10.15 -10.27 0.13
CA ARG A 93 -10.23 -11.64 0.63
C ARG A 93 -11.38 -12.42 -0.03
N PHE A 94 -12.52 -11.78 -0.29
CA PHE A 94 -13.61 -12.39 -1.06
C PHE A 94 -13.16 -12.81 -2.46
N VAL A 95 -12.54 -11.90 -3.22
CA VAL A 95 -12.08 -12.20 -4.59
C VAL A 95 -11.04 -13.34 -4.56
N ARG A 96 -10.13 -13.36 -3.58
CA ARG A 96 -9.15 -14.46 -3.42
C ARG A 96 -9.77 -15.79 -3.00
N ALA A 97 -10.82 -15.77 -2.18
CA ALA A 97 -11.55 -16.97 -1.81
C ALA A 97 -12.33 -17.51 -3.01
N TYR A 98 -13.02 -16.63 -3.73
CA TYR A 98 -13.73 -16.94 -4.96
C TYR A 98 -12.82 -17.58 -6.01
N PHE A 99 -11.62 -17.02 -6.21
CA PHE A 99 -10.62 -17.60 -7.12
C PHE A 99 -10.20 -19.01 -6.70
N ARG A 100 -9.98 -19.25 -5.40
CA ARG A 100 -9.62 -20.57 -4.87
C ARG A 100 -10.74 -21.61 -5.03
N GLU A 101 -11.99 -21.19 -4.90
CA GLU A 101 -13.16 -22.08 -4.97
C GLU A 101 -13.56 -22.40 -6.41
N PHE A 102 -13.61 -21.39 -7.28
CA PHE A 102 -14.17 -21.51 -8.63
C PHE A 102 -13.12 -21.51 -9.75
N GLY A 103 -11.86 -21.23 -9.45
CA GLY A 103 -10.78 -21.13 -10.44
C GLY A 103 -10.86 -19.90 -11.36
N GLY A 104 -11.78 -18.97 -11.08
CA GLY A 104 -12.03 -17.77 -11.87
C GLY A 104 -12.15 -16.52 -11.00
N ILE A 105 -12.07 -15.34 -11.61
CA ILE A 105 -12.24 -14.05 -10.92
C ILE A 105 -13.73 -13.68 -10.98
N PRO A 106 -14.35 -13.22 -9.87
CA PRO A 106 -15.75 -12.82 -9.91
C PRO A 106 -15.90 -11.58 -10.81
N THR A 107 -17.11 -11.33 -11.30
CA THR A 107 -17.39 -10.09 -12.03
C THR A 107 -17.50 -8.92 -11.07
N VAL A 108 -17.37 -7.70 -11.59
CA VAL A 108 -17.63 -6.48 -10.81
C VAL A 108 -19.05 -6.50 -10.21
N TYR A 109 -20.05 -6.89 -11.00
CA TYR A 109 -21.45 -6.98 -10.56
C TYR A 109 -21.63 -7.97 -9.42
N ARG A 110 -21.03 -9.17 -9.50
CA ARG A 110 -21.10 -10.15 -8.42
C ARG A 110 -20.45 -9.64 -7.13
N THR A 111 -19.34 -8.91 -7.26
CA THR A 111 -18.68 -8.31 -6.10
C THR A 111 -19.53 -7.21 -5.47
N CYS A 112 -20.16 -6.37 -6.29
CA CYS A 112 -21.13 -5.38 -5.84
C CYS A 112 -22.33 -6.02 -5.12
N GLU A 113 -22.90 -7.10 -5.68
CA GLU A 113 -23.99 -7.86 -5.07
C GLU A 113 -23.61 -8.47 -3.71
N GLU A 114 -22.43 -9.10 -3.61
CA GLU A 114 -21.96 -9.72 -2.36
C GLU A 114 -21.84 -8.72 -1.21
N PHE A 115 -21.37 -7.51 -1.51
CA PHE A 115 -21.15 -6.47 -0.50
C PHE A 115 -22.29 -5.46 -0.39
N ASN A 116 -23.36 -5.62 -1.18
CA ASN A 116 -24.45 -4.66 -1.33
C ASN A 116 -23.92 -3.24 -1.57
N LEU A 117 -23.02 -3.12 -2.55
CA LEU A 117 -22.38 -1.87 -2.96
C LEU A 117 -22.86 -1.43 -4.33
N GLU A 118 -23.08 -0.14 -4.50
CA GLU A 118 -23.22 0.46 -5.81
C GLU A 118 -21.85 0.62 -6.49
N PHE A 119 -21.86 0.80 -7.81
CA PHE A 119 -20.63 0.94 -8.59
C PHE A 119 -19.79 2.14 -8.14
N ASP A 120 -20.43 3.28 -7.89
CA ASP A 120 -19.77 4.51 -7.43
C ASP A 120 -19.10 4.34 -6.05
N GLU A 121 -19.69 3.53 -5.18
CA GLU A 121 -19.10 3.21 -3.87
C GLU A 121 -17.86 2.33 -4.02
N LEU A 122 -17.91 1.36 -4.95
CA LEU A 122 -16.77 0.53 -5.28
C LEU A 122 -15.61 1.34 -5.87
N GLU A 123 -15.89 2.30 -6.76
CA GLU A 123 -14.88 3.22 -7.30
C GLU A 123 -14.33 4.17 -6.24
N SER A 124 -15.15 4.57 -5.27
CA SER A 124 -14.68 5.38 -4.13
C SER A 124 -13.70 4.62 -3.24
N LEU A 125 -13.90 3.31 -3.06
CA LEU A 125 -12.98 2.42 -2.34
C LEU A 125 -11.73 2.13 -3.17
N PHE A 126 -11.90 1.82 -4.45
CA PHE A 126 -10.81 1.48 -5.35
C PHE A 126 -10.81 2.44 -6.55
N PRO A 127 -10.16 3.61 -6.45
CA PRO A 127 -10.21 4.62 -7.52
C PRO A 127 -9.54 4.18 -8.83
N ASP A 128 -8.62 3.21 -8.76
CA ASP A 128 -8.05 2.55 -9.94
C ASP A 128 -9.02 1.55 -10.60
N GLY A 129 -10.22 1.38 -10.04
CA GLY A 129 -11.29 0.51 -10.52
C GLY A 129 -11.09 -0.96 -10.19
N TYR A 130 -12.00 -1.79 -10.73
CA TYR A 130 -12.07 -3.22 -10.40
C TYR A 130 -10.77 -3.98 -10.74
N HIS A 131 -10.27 -3.86 -11.98
CA HIS A 131 -9.12 -4.65 -12.43
C HIS A 131 -7.78 -4.12 -11.90
N ARG A 132 -7.53 -2.81 -11.99
CA ARG A 132 -6.24 -2.23 -11.59
C ARG A 132 -6.16 -1.93 -10.10
N GLY A 133 -7.29 -1.78 -9.42
CA GLY A 133 -7.37 -1.72 -7.96
C GLY A 133 -7.52 -3.12 -7.37
N ILE A 134 -8.73 -3.65 -7.35
CA ILE A 134 -9.08 -4.85 -6.57
C ILE A 134 -8.28 -6.08 -7.02
N ILE A 135 -8.35 -6.44 -8.31
CA ILE A 135 -7.73 -7.68 -8.81
C ILE A 135 -6.21 -7.64 -8.69
N LYS A 136 -5.60 -6.48 -8.99
CA LYS A 136 -4.16 -6.27 -8.84
C LYS A 136 -3.70 -6.38 -7.39
N ILE A 137 -4.37 -5.69 -6.47
CA ILE A 137 -4.05 -5.73 -5.02
C ILE A 137 -4.28 -7.14 -4.45
N ALA A 138 -5.27 -7.87 -4.96
CA ALA A 138 -5.53 -9.26 -4.61
C ALA A 138 -4.47 -10.26 -5.14
N GLY A 139 -3.49 -9.79 -5.92
CA GLY A 139 -2.44 -10.64 -6.51
C GLY A 139 -2.98 -11.64 -7.52
N LEU A 140 -4.10 -11.31 -8.17
CA LEU A 140 -4.72 -12.15 -9.19
C LEU A 140 -4.50 -11.51 -10.56
N ARG A 141 -4.61 -12.31 -11.61
CA ARG A 141 -4.55 -11.82 -12.99
C ARG A 141 -5.60 -12.51 -13.84
N LEU A 142 -6.16 -11.77 -14.79
CA LEU A 142 -6.95 -12.37 -15.86
C LEU A 142 -5.96 -12.94 -16.86
N VAL A 143 -6.04 -14.25 -17.10
CA VAL A 143 -5.29 -14.95 -18.15
C VAL A 143 -6.18 -15.09 -19.36
#